data_AF-A0AAU5L758-F1
#
_entry.id   AF-A0AAU5L758-F1
#
_cell.length_a   1.000
_cell.length_b   1.000
_cell.length_c   1.000
_cell.angle_alpha   90.00
_cell.angle_beta   90.00
_cell.angle_gamma   90.00
#
_symmetry.space_group_name_H-M   'P 1'
#
loop_
_entity.id
_entity.type
_entity.pdbx_description
1 polymer ?
#
loop_
_entity_poly.entity_id
_entity_poly.type
_entity_poly.pdbx_seq_one_letter_code
_entity_poly.pdbx_strand_id
1 'polypeptide(L)'
;MAEPLTDATDRAAASAPAGLPARMTAAASTTAGAAGSPGRSAARPGEPGPRGLPVPPGVAEAIRARADERTAPLVHGLMRPSLALAAGGDGPSAGVLGGLPALPAGTGWPEFAGRPMQLLAQLDCAGLAEAFRTTGRGGDWPLPTAGLLLFFHDEWLSDFTGRGCRVLHVPAGAPPGPAPADGPGTPAVPAVEVRAEWRLSAPSYQDRELENVFPDDFMIALDLAADFRDHLAAPGVRVLGWCDTDTGRPAGHRPLLQIGSRALAVDWGECVNVSFWITDEDLAAGRFDRVRHGFEVA
;
A
#
# COMPACT_ATOMS: atom_id res chain seq x y z
N MET A 1 -13.86 45.27 -44.05
CA MET A 1 -12.61 45.93 -43.63
C MET A 1 -11.90 44.95 -42.73
N ALA A 2 -10.77 44.46 -43.19
CA ALA A 2 -10.01 43.36 -42.61
C ALA A 2 -8.71 43.88 -41.97
N GLU A 3 -8.23 43.09 -41.01
CA GLU A 3 -6.87 42.98 -40.46
C GLU A 3 -6.40 43.92 -39.33
N PRO A 4 -5.38 43.52 -38.52
CA PRO A 4 -4.69 42.21 -38.49
C PRO A 4 -4.56 41.51 -37.12
N LEU A 5 -4.42 40.20 -37.25
CA LEU A 5 -3.74 39.25 -36.36
C LEU A 5 -2.24 39.59 -36.30
N THR A 6 -1.61 39.55 -35.12
CA THR A 6 -0.14 39.41 -35.03
C THR A 6 0.20 38.15 -34.25
N ASP A 7 0.64 37.17 -35.03
CA ASP A 7 1.40 36.00 -34.64
C ASP A 7 2.85 36.43 -34.35
N ALA A 8 3.41 35.94 -33.26
CA ALA A 8 4.84 36.04 -32.97
C ALA A 8 5.29 34.73 -32.31
N THR A 9 5.52 33.76 -33.19
CA THR A 9 6.41 32.63 -33.00
C THR A 9 7.80 33.13 -32.56
N ASP A 10 8.34 32.62 -31.46
CA ASP A 10 9.80 32.63 -31.28
C ASP A 10 10.29 31.24 -30.86
N ARG A 11 11.29 30.77 -31.61
CA ARG A 11 11.79 29.41 -31.69
C ARG A 11 13.28 29.49 -31.39
N ALA A 12 13.69 28.70 -30.40
CA ALA A 12 15.03 28.13 -30.22
C ALA A 12 16.23 29.10 -30.12
N ALA A 13 16.85 29.12 -28.94
CA ALA A 13 18.28 29.36 -28.83
C ALA A 13 18.91 28.26 -27.94
N ALA A 14 19.61 27.35 -28.61
CA ALA A 14 20.54 26.41 -28.02
C ALA A 14 21.82 27.14 -27.59
N SER A 15 22.35 26.82 -26.40
CA SER A 15 23.78 27.02 -26.14
C SER A 15 24.26 26.15 -24.96
N ALA A 16 25.00 25.10 -25.29
CA ALA A 16 26.10 24.57 -24.48
C ALA A 16 27.39 24.95 -25.22
N PRO A 17 28.52 25.17 -24.51
CA PRO A 17 29.54 24.12 -24.56
C PRO A 17 30.51 24.01 -23.35
N ALA A 18 31.16 22.84 -23.28
CA ALA A 18 32.52 22.54 -22.82
C ALA A 18 32.88 22.77 -21.32
N GLY A 19 33.66 21.90 -20.65
CA GLY A 19 34.46 20.79 -21.13
C GLY A 19 35.02 19.93 -19.98
N LEU A 20 35.36 18.68 -20.35
CA LEU A 20 36.15 17.73 -19.58
C LEU A 20 37.65 18.05 -19.74
N PRO A 21 38.51 17.55 -18.84
CA PRO A 21 39.73 16.92 -19.34
C PRO A 21 40.02 15.50 -18.81
N ALA A 22 40.68 14.79 -19.72
CA ALA A 22 41.39 13.52 -19.70
C ALA A 22 42.02 13.08 -18.35
N ARG A 23 41.85 11.81 -17.96
CA ARG A 23 42.74 10.66 -18.25
C ARG A 23 44.19 10.86 -17.80
N MET A 24 44.57 10.13 -16.74
CA MET A 24 45.95 9.70 -16.52
C MET A 24 45.99 8.21 -16.16
N THR A 25 46.83 7.51 -16.91
CA THR A 25 47.12 6.06 -16.94
C THR A 25 48.33 5.71 -16.09
N ALA A 26 48.31 4.54 -15.42
CA ALA A 26 49.41 3.59 -15.20
C ALA A 26 48.82 2.37 -14.45
N ALA A 27 48.78 1.12 -14.94
CA ALA A 27 49.86 0.13 -15.16
C ALA A 27 50.68 -0.15 -13.89
N ALA A 28 51.00 -1.38 -13.44
CA ALA A 28 50.70 -2.76 -13.80
C ALA A 28 51.29 -3.69 -12.70
N SER A 29 51.03 -5.00 -12.83
CA SER A 29 51.76 -6.17 -12.27
C SER A 29 51.26 -6.76 -10.93
N THR A 30 50.53 -7.88 -10.90
CA THR A 30 50.86 -9.31 -11.13
C THR A 30 51.61 -9.97 -9.96
N THR A 31 50.98 -10.91 -9.25
CA THR A 31 51.45 -12.31 -9.09
C THR A 31 50.46 -13.21 -8.35
N ALA A 32 50.48 -14.49 -8.75
CA ALA A 32 49.65 -15.61 -8.34
C ALA A 32 50.03 -16.20 -6.97
N GLY A 33 49.15 -17.03 -6.39
CA GLY A 33 49.58 -17.97 -5.36
C GLY A 33 48.49 -18.63 -4.51
N ALA A 34 48.17 -19.86 -4.91
CA ALA A 34 47.91 -21.02 -4.05
C ALA A 34 46.58 -21.18 -3.26
N ALA A 35 46.00 -22.34 -3.55
CA ALA A 35 44.91 -23.03 -2.91
C ALA A 35 45.09 -23.27 -1.40
N GLY A 36 43.96 -23.25 -0.70
CA GLY A 36 43.78 -23.85 0.61
C GLY A 36 42.29 -24.08 0.85
N SER A 37 41.83 -25.31 0.66
CA SER A 37 40.51 -25.75 1.16
C SER A 37 40.45 -25.56 2.68
N PRO A 38 39.25 -25.31 3.21
CA PRO A 38 38.78 -26.25 4.21
C PRO A 38 37.29 -26.60 4.07
N GLY A 39 37.02 -27.89 4.32
CA GLY A 39 35.87 -28.33 5.11
C GLY A 39 34.48 -28.05 4.55
N ARG A 40 33.91 -29.07 3.90
CA ARG A 40 32.46 -29.30 3.90
C ARG A 40 31.94 -29.25 5.35
N SER A 41 31.42 -28.11 5.77
CA SER A 41 30.56 -28.02 6.95
C SER A 41 29.15 -28.34 6.49
N ALA A 42 28.65 -29.51 6.87
CA ALA A 42 27.27 -29.90 6.69
C ALA A 42 26.35 -28.81 7.28
N ALA A 43 25.45 -28.27 6.45
CA ALA A 43 24.42 -27.36 6.87
C ALA A 43 23.59 -28.02 7.99
N ARG A 44 23.54 -27.37 9.16
CA ARG A 44 22.62 -27.74 10.24
C ARG A 44 21.20 -27.35 9.83
N PRO A 45 20.18 -28.15 10.16
CA PRO A 45 18.79 -27.76 9.92
C PRO A 45 18.40 -26.66 10.93
N GLY A 46 17.93 -25.52 10.41
CA GLY A 46 17.27 -24.47 11.20
C GLY A 46 17.93 -23.08 11.19
N GLU A 47 18.22 -22.51 10.02
CA GLU A 47 18.44 -21.06 9.94
C GLU A 47 17.10 -20.32 9.73
N PRO A 48 16.78 -19.31 10.56
CA PRO A 48 15.55 -18.53 10.41
C PRO A 48 15.68 -17.57 9.24
N GLY A 49 14.73 -17.60 8.31
CA GLY A 49 14.53 -16.53 7.34
C GLY A 49 14.29 -15.18 8.06
N PRO A 50 14.63 -14.04 7.44
CA PRO A 50 14.55 -12.74 8.09
C PRO A 50 13.07 -12.39 8.29
N ARG A 51 12.64 -12.43 9.56
CA ARG A 51 11.25 -12.27 10.07
C ARG A 51 10.42 -13.53 9.87
N GLY A 52 10.31 -14.34 10.94
CA GLY A 52 9.54 -15.59 11.02
C GLY A 52 8.02 -15.43 10.89
N LEU A 53 7.57 -14.84 9.78
CA LEU A 53 6.18 -14.78 9.38
C LEU A 53 5.67 -16.20 9.08
N PRO A 54 4.42 -16.54 9.46
CA PRO A 54 3.85 -17.84 9.15
C PRO A 54 3.47 -17.89 7.67
N VAL A 55 4.35 -18.47 6.84
CA VAL A 55 4.10 -18.68 5.41
C VAL A 55 3.28 -19.97 5.22
N PRO A 56 2.12 -19.92 4.56
CA PRO A 56 1.33 -21.12 4.28
C PRO A 56 2.12 -22.15 3.45
N PRO A 57 1.88 -23.47 3.62
CA PRO A 57 2.60 -24.50 2.88
C PRO A 57 2.52 -24.35 1.36
N GLY A 58 1.34 -24.01 0.81
CA GLY A 58 1.17 -23.78 -0.63
C GLY A 58 2.02 -22.63 -1.15
N VAL A 59 2.10 -21.51 -0.41
CA VAL A 59 2.97 -20.38 -0.75
C VAL A 59 4.45 -20.80 -0.71
N ALA A 60 4.87 -21.52 0.32
CA ALA A 60 6.25 -22.00 0.43
C ALA A 60 6.60 -23.02 -0.66
N GLU A 61 5.65 -23.81 -1.13
CA GLU A 61 5.81 -24.73 -2.26
C GLU A 61 5.92 -23.99 -3.59
N ALA A 62 5.04 -23.02 -3.85
CA ALA A 62 5.10 -22.16 -5.03
C ALA A 62 6.46 -21.46 -5.16
N ILE A 63 6.99 -20.90 -4.06
CA ILE A 63 8.33 -20.28 -4.04
C ILE A 63 9.40 -21.31 -4.39
N ARG A 64 9.41 -22.49 -3.76
CA ARG A 64 10.41 -23.54 -4.04
C ARG A 64 10.32 -24.10 -5.46
N ALA A 65 9.13 -24.11 -6.06
CA ALA A 65 8.92 -24.63 -7.40
C ALA A 65 9.49 -23.69 -8.48
N ARG A 66 9.60 -22.38 -8.19
CA ARG A 66 9.89 -21.36 -9.19
C ARG A 66 11.16 -20.55 -8.93
N ALA A 67 11.57 -20.43 -7.68
CA ALA A 67 12.73 -19.67 -7.26
C ALA A 67 13.88 -20.62 -6.87
N ASP A 68 15.09 -20.28 -7.31
CA ASP A 68 16.32 -20.98 -6.92
C ASP A 68 16.72 -20.66 -5.46
N GLU A 69 17.77 -21.31 -4.96
CA GLU A 69 18.26 -21.12 -3.59
C GLU A 69 18.66 -19.66 -3.28
N ARG A 70 18.99 -18.86 -4.30
CA ARG A 70 19.41 -17.47 -4.14
C ARG A 70 18.21 -16.52 -4.12
N THR A 71 17.18 -16.80 -4.91
CA THR A 71 16.01 -15.94 -5.11
C THR A 71 14.89 -16.25 -4.14
N ALA A 72 14.73 -17.50 -3.70
CA ALA A 72 13.67 -17.89 -2.77
C ALA A 72 13.67 -17.06 -1.46
N PRO A 73 14.82 -16.80 -0.80
CA PRO A 73 14.84 -15.93 0.38
C PRO A 73 14.44 -14.47 0.10
N LEU A 74 14.72 -13.97 -1.11
CA LEU A 74 14.33 -12.62 -1.53
C LEU A 74 12.81 -12.53 -1.67
N VAL A 75 12.19 -13.52 -2.32
CA VAL A 75 10.73 -13.61 -2.44
C VAL A 75 10.08 -13.74 -1.06
N HIS A 76 10.61 -14.58 -0.17
CA HIS A 76 10.12 -14.68 1.20
C HIS A 76 10.20 -13.33 1.92
N GLY A 77 11.26 -12.55 1.70
CA GLY A 77 11.44 -11.21 2.26
C GLY A 77 10.44 -10.16 1.75
N LEU A 78 9.75 -10.42 0.63
CA LEU A 78 8.69 -9.54 0.12
C LEU A 78 7.36 -9.74 0.84
N MET A 79 7.17 -10.84 1.58
CA MET A 79 5.92 -11.09 2.28
C MET A 79 5.65 -10.02 3.34
N ARG A 80 4.45 -9.44 3.34
CA ARG A 80 4.07 -8.37 4.28
C ARG A 80 2.93 -8.80 5.19
N PRO A 81 3.02 -8.55 6.51
CA PRO A 81 1.88 -8.70 7.41
C PRO A 81 0.81 -7.63 7.08
N SER A 82 -0.45 -8.00 7.26
CA SER A 82 -1.62 -7.15 7.00
C SER A 82 -2.78 -7.55 7.92
N LEU A 83 -3.87 -6.78 7.89
CA LEU A 83 -5.12 -7.13 8.54
C LEU A 83 -6.24 -7.21 7.50
N ALA A 84 -7.03 -8.29 7.54
CA ALA A 84 -8.32 -8.35 6.87
C ALA A 84 -9.40 -7.78 7.79
N LEU A 85 -10.29 -6.95 7.25
CA LEU A 85 -11.46 -6.45 7.97
C LEU A 85 -12.73 -7.08 7.40
N ALA A 86 -13.62 -7.53 8.28
CA ALA A 86 -14.91 -8.11 7.90
C ALA A 86 -15.99 -7.79 8.94
N ALA A 87 -17.26 -7.80 8.52
CA ALA A 87 -18.40 -7.49 9.39
C ALA A 87 -18.64 -8.50 10.54
N GLY A 88 -17.91 -9.61 10.53
CA GLY A 88 -17.97 -10.65 11.55
C GLY A 88 -16.58 -11.26 11.80
N GLY A 89 -16.55 -12.32 12.59
CA GLY A 89 -15.33 -13.00 13.02
C GLY A 89 -15.05 -12.81 14.50
N ASP A 90 -14.01 -13.49 14.99
CA ASP A 90 -13.69 -13.55 16.42
C ASP A 90 -12.56 -12.57 16.81
N GLY A 91 -12.04 -11.82 15.85
CA GLY A 91 -10.99 -10.83 16.07
C GLY A 91 -11.45 -9.59 16.85
N PRO A 92 -10.51 -8.75 17.32
CA PRO A 92 -10.83 -7.48 17.96
C PRO A 92 -11.69 -6.59 17.07
N SER A 93 -12.54 -5.76 17.69
CA SER A 93 -13.25 -4.71 16.96
C SER A 93 -12.23 -3.77 16.32
N ALA A 94 -12.41 -3.45 15.04
CA ALA A 94 -11.47 -2.66 14.26
C ALA A 94 -12.05 -1.31 13.81
N GLY A 95 -13.32 -1.05 14.14
CA GLY A 95 -14.02 0.18 13.78
C GLY A 95 -15.26 -0.10 12.93
N VAL A 96 -15.58 0.86 12.06
CA VAL A 96 -16.81 0.90 11.27
C VAL A 96 -16.48 1.32 9.84
N LEU A 97 -17.04 0.63 8.85
CA LEU A 97 -17.06 1.10 7.47
C LEU A 97 -18.30 1.96 7.25
N GLY A 98 -18.17 3.06 6.50
CA GLY A 98 -19.22 4.03 6.27
C GLY A 98 -19.68 4.75 7.54
N GLY A 99 -20.94 5.18 7.55
CA GLY A 99 -21.57 5.92 8.64
C GLY A 99 -21.19 7.40 8.68
N LEU A 100 -21.43 8.04 9.83
CA LEU A 100 -21.01 9.40 10.10
C LEU A 100 -19.70 9.39 10.91
N PRO A 101 -18.72 10.24 10.56
CA PRO A 101 -17.43 10.24 11.24
C PRO A 101 -17.53 10.90 12.61
N ALA A 102 -16.79 10.38 13.58
CA ALA A 102 -16.53 11.03 14.85
C ALA A 102 -15.43 12.11 14.71
N LEU A 103 -15.74 13.19 13.98
CA LEU A 103 -14.82 14.32 13.83
C LEU A 103 -14.71 15.11 15.14
N PRO A 104 -13.53 15.61 15.54
CA PRO A 104 -13.40 16.48 16.70
C PRO A 104 -14.18 17.79 16.54
N ALA A 105 -14.71 18.33 17.63
CA ALA A 105 -15.37 19.64 17.62
C ALA A 105 -14.48 20.73 16.98
N GLY A 106 -15.06 21.53 16.09
CA GLY A 106 -14.36 22.58 15.35
C GLY A 106 -13.60 22.11 14.10
N THR A 107 -13.56 20.80 13.83
CA THR A 107 -13.01 20.26 12.58
C THR A 107 -14.04 20.41 11.47
N GLY A 108 -13.70 21.17 10.42
CA GLY A 108 -14.53 21.24 9.21
C GLY A 108 -14.61 19.90 8.48
N TRP A 109 -15.70 19.69 7.75
CA TRP A 109 -15.84 18.51 6.91
C TRP A 109 -14.76 18.48 5.80
N PRO A 110 -14.12 17.34 5.51
CA PRO A 110 -13.18 17.25 4.41
C PRO A 110 -13.82 17.56 3.05
N GLU A 111 -13.18 18.43 2.26
CA GLU A 111 -13.64 18.81 0.93
C GLU A 111 -12.56 18.60 -0.13
N PHE A 112 -12.98 18.30 -1.36
CA PHE A 112 -12.15 18.30 -2.56
C PHE A 112 -12.85 19.09 -3.66
N ALA A 113 -12.12 19.99 -4.33
CA ALA A 113 -12.67 20.84 -5.40
C ALA A 113 -14.00 21.55 -5.02
N GLY A 114 -14.11 22.00 -3.77
CA GLY A 114 -15.30 22.68 -3.23
C GLY A 114 -16.50 21.76 -2.98
N ARG A 115 -16.30 20.44 -2.97
CA ARG A 115 -17.33 19.44 -2.69
C ARG A 115 -16.97 18.65 -1.44
N PRO A 116 -17.95 18.31 -0.60
CA PRO A 116 -17.73 17.45 0.55
C PRO A 116 -17.32 16.04 0.12
N MET A 117 -16.36 15.47 0.83
CA MET A 117 -15.92 14.08 0.62
C MET A 117 -16.84 13.10 1.35
N GLN A 118 -16.93 11.86 0.86
CA GLN A 118 -17.67 10.78 1.52
C GLN A 118 -16.76 10.00 2.47
N LEU A 119 -17.26 9.63 3.65
CA LEU A 119 -16.55 8.74 4.57
C LEU A 119 -16.68 7.29 4.09
N LEU A 120 -15.54 6.59 3.98
CA LEU A 120 -15.49 5.16 3.67
C LEU A 120 -15.22 4.30 4.90
N ALA A 121 -14.37 4.77 5.82
CA ALA A 121 -14.02 4.00 7.00
C ALA A 121 -13.61 4.89 8.16
N GLN A 122 -13.97 4.46 9.36
CA GLN A 122 -13.47 4.94 10.64
C GLN A 122 -12.87 3.74 11.37
N LEU A 123 -11.55 3.68 11.44
CA LEU A 123 -10.83 2.54 12.02
C LEU A 123 -10.28 2.87 13.40
N ASP A 124 -10.49 1.98 14.36
CA ASP A 124 -9.94 2.09 15.71
C ASP A 124 -8.49 1.59 15.74
N CYS A 125 -7.57 2.52 16.00
CA CYS A 125 -6.15 2.25 16.07
C CYS A 125 -5.80 1.23 17.16
N ALA A 126 -6.51 1.22 18.29
CA ALA A 126 -6.24 0.30 19.39
C ALA A 126 -6.59 -1.14 19.00
N GLY A 127 -7.80 -1.34 18.47
CA GLY A 127 -8.27 -2.62 17.96
C GLY A 127 -7.42 -3.19 16.81
N LEU A 128 -7.02 -2.35 15.85
CA LEU A 128 -6.10 -2.77 14.78
C LEU A 128 -4.74 -3.21 15.33
N ALA A 129 -4.16 -2.44 16.25
CA ALA A 129 -2.87 -2.76 16.85
C ALA A 129 -2.94 -4.04 17.70
N GLU A 130 -4.05 -4.26 18.41
CA GLU A 130 -4.33 -5.49 19.14
C GLU A 130 -4.40 -6.69 18.19
N ALA A 131 -5.21 -6.61 17.12
CA ALA A 131 -5.34 -7.68 16.15
C ALA A 131 -3.97 -8.04 15.55
N PHE A 132 -3.18 -7.04 15.18
CA PHE A 132 -1.86 -7.24 14.59
C PHE A 132 -0.88 -7.93 15.55
N ARG A 133 -0.89 -7.59 16.84
CA ARG A 133 0.00 -8.20 17.85
C ARG A 133 -0.45 -9.59 18.30
N THR A 134 -1.75 -9.78 18.50
CA THR A 134 -2.30 -11.02 19.07
C THR A 134 -2.30 -12.16 18.07
N THR A 135 -2.48 -11.85 16.78
CA THR A 135 -2.60 -12.85 15.72
C THR A 135 -1.42 -12.84 14.73
N GLY A 136 -0.61 -11.78 14.72
CA GLY A 136 0.56 -11.66 13.85
C GLY A 136 1.86 -12.07 14.52
N ARG A 137 2.63 -12.96 13.88
CA ARG A 137 3.98 -13.37 14.31
C ARG A 137 5.11 -12.62 13.59
N GLY A 138 4.93 -11.34 13.24
CA GLY A 138 6.04 -10.59 12.67
C GLY A 138 5.77 -9.11 12.42
N GLY A 139 6.76 -8.30 12.82
CA GLY A 139 6.85 -6.86 12.54
C GLY A 139 6.31 -5.96 13.66
N ASP A 140 6.78 -4.73 13.66
CA ASP A 140 6.25 -3.67 14.52
C ASP A 140 4.99 -3.07 13.87
N TRP A 141 4.00 -2.73 14.70
CA TRP A 141 2.79 -2.03 14.24
C TRP A 141 3.15 -0.61 13.80
N PRO A 142 2.98 -0.24 12.51
CA PRO A 142 3.50 1.03 12.01
C PRO A 142 2.49 2.19 12.10
N LEU A 143 1.23 1.90 12.46
CA LEU A 143 0.18 2.91 12.59
C LEU A 143 0.06 3.37 14.05
N PRO A 144 -0.67 4.47 14.32
CA PRO A 144 -0.97 4.86 15.70
C PRO A 144 -1.60 3.70 16.48
N THR A 145 -1.34 3.65 17.79
CA THR A 145 -1.87 2.60 18.69
C THR A 145 -3.15 3.02 19.41
N ALA A 146 -3.61 4.26 19.20
CA ALA A 146 -4.80 4.82 19.83
C ALA A 146 -5.42 5.92 18.95
N GLY A 147 -6.72 6.17 19.17
CA GLY A 147 -7.50 7.12 18.38
C GLY A 147 -8.14 6.48 17.16
N LEU A 148 -8.60 7.31 16.22
CA LEU A 148 -9.29 6.87 15.01
C LEU A 148 -8.53 7.29 13.76
N LEU A 149 -8.52 6.43 12.75
CA LEU A 149 -8.16 6.81 11.39
C LEU A 149 -9.43 6.92 10.55
N LEU A 150 -9.69 8.10 10.02
CA LEU A 150 -10.87 8.39 9.19
C LEU A 150 -10.44 8.51 7.73
N PHE A 151 -11.09 7.75 6.84
CA PHE A 151 -10.77 7.67 5.42
C PHE A 151 -11.89 8.27 4.59
N PHE A 152 -11.58 9.33 3.87
CA PHE A 152 -12.50 10.08 3.01
C PHE A 152 -12.05 10.03 1.55
N HIS A 153 -13.01 10.04 0.63
CA HIS A 153 -12.77 10.09 -0.82
C HIS A 153 -13.73 11.05 -1.53
N ASP A 154 -13.40 11.47 -2.75
CA ASP A 154 -14.28 12.27 -3.59
C ASP A 154 -15.46 11.42 -4.06
N GLU A 155 -16.69 11.89 -3.84
CA GLU A 155 -17.93 11.14 -4.12
C GLU A 155 -17.98 10.46 -5.50
N TRP A 156 -17.32 11.05 -6.50
CA TRP A 156 -17.36 10.61 -7.89
C TRP A 156 -16.19 9.72 -8.30
N LEU A 157 -15.21 9.48 -7.41
CA LEU A 157 -13.97 8.74 -7.71
C LEU A 157 -13.34 9.19 -9.04
N SER A 158 -13.38 10.50 -9.24
CA SER A 158 -13.16 11.13 -10.55
C SER A 158 -11.76 11.73 -10.67
N ASP A 159 -11.06 11.87 -9.53
CA ASP A 159 -9.70 12.38 -9.50
C ASP A 159 -8.66 11.27 -9.72
N PHE A 160 -8.24 11.13 -10.97
CA PHE A 160 -7.12 10.28 -11.37
C PHE A 160 -5.75 10.81 -10.92
N THR A 161 -5.65 12.02 -10.34
CA THR A 161 -4.37 12.49 -9.78
C THR A 161 -4.02 11.84 -8.44
N GLY A 162 -4.97 11.12 -7.83
CA GLY A 162 -4.81 10.43 -6.57
C GLY A 162 -4.92 11.33 -5.34
N ARG A 163 -5.40 12.58 -5.49
CA ARG A 163 -5.50 13.58 -4.41
C ARG A 163 -6.93 13.81 -3.92
N GLY A 164 -7.91 13.22 -4.57
CA GLY A 164 -9.32 13.20 -4.16
C GLY A 164 -9.59 12.41 -2.89
N CYS A 165 -8.62 12.24 -1.99
CA CYS A 165 -8.79 11.56 -0.73
C CYS A 165 -8.27 12.39 0.44
N ARG A 166 -8.77 12.07 1.64
CA ARG A 166 -8.22 12.60 2.88
C ARG A 166 -8.21 11.54 3.96
N VAL A 167 -7.10 11.43 4.67
CA VAL A 167 -7.00 10.59 5.86
C VAL A 167 -6.71 11.47 7.07
N LEU A 168 -7.55 11.34 8.10
CA LEU A 168 -7.41 12.09 9.35
C LEU A 168 -7.10 11.12 10.48
N HIS A 169 -6.08 11.43 11.29
CA HIS A 169 -5.86 10.78 12.58
C HIS A 169 -6.49 11.64 13.68
N VAL A 170 -7.49 11.09 14.35
CA VAL A 170 -8.16 11.71 15.50
C VAL A 170 -7.57 11.12 16.78
N PRO A 171 -6.91 11.91 17.64
CA PRO A 171 -6.35 11.40 18.89
C PRO A 171 -7.43 10.79 19.80
N ALA A 172 -7.05 9.79 20.59
CA ALA A 172 -7.94 9.20 21.58
C ALA A 172 -8.43 10.25 22.59
N GLY A 173 -9.73 10.20 22.94
CA GLY A 173 -10.34 11.13 23.89
C GLY A 173 -10.68 12.51 23.32
N ALA A 174 -10.44 12.77 22.03
CA ALA A 174 -10.95 13.97 21.39
C ALA A 174 -12.50 13.98 21.44
N PRO A 175 -13.13 15.06 21.91
CA PRO A 175 -14.59 15.10 22.03
C PRO A 175 -15.22 15.06 20.63
N PRO A 176 -16.17 14.14 20.39
CA PRO A 176 -16.86 14.08 19.11
C PRO A 176 -17.65 15.38 18.92
N GLY A 177 -17.38 16.05 17.80
CA GLY A 177 -18.22 17.11 17.29
C GLY A 177 -19.49 16.52 16.69
N PRO A 178 -20.59 17.29 16.64
CA PRO A 178 -21.77 16.89 15.91
C PRO A 178 -21.43 16.73 14.43
N ALA A 179 -21.97 15.70 13.79
CA ALA A 179 -21.99 15.65 12.33
C ALA A 179 -22.70 16.92 11.80
N PRO A 180 -22.29 17.47 10.65
CA PRO A 180 -22.98 18.62 10.04
C PRO A 180 -24.50 18.36 9.99
N ALA A 181 -25.30 19.31 10.52
CA ALA A 181 -26.75 19.17 10.67
C ALA A 181 -27.47 19.00 9.32
N ASP A 182 -26.95 19.66 8.30
CA ASP A 182 -27.19 19.34 6.91
C ASP A 182 -26.02 18.46 6.49
N GLY A 183 -26.25 17.15 6.43
CA GLY A 183 -25.28 16.27 5.81
C GLY A 183 -24.91 16.86 4.45
N PRO A 184 -23.65 16.75 4.01
CA PRO A 184 -23.34 17.07 2.63
C PRO A 184 -24.34 16.34 1.72
N GLY A 185 -24.76 16.93 0.60
CA GLY A 185 -25.72 16.30 -0.33
C GLY A 185 -25.31 14.91 -0.85
N THR A 186 -24.11 14.45 -0.48
CA THR A 186 -23.55 13.11 -0.66
C THR A 186 -24.24 12.08 0.26
N PRO A 187 -24.81 11.00 -0.29
CA PRO A 187 -25.42 9.93 0.49
C PRO A 187 -24.43 9.30 1.49
N ALA A 188 -24.85 9.12 2.74
CA ALA A 188 -24.06 8.41 3.73
C ALA A 188 -24.04 6.91 3.40
N VAL A 189 -22.84 6.32 3.37
CA VAL A 189 -22.67 4.87 3.27
C VAL A 189 -23.22 4.22 4.55
N PRO A 190 -24.02 3.15 4.48
CA PRO A 190 -24.49 2.46 5.68
C PRO A 190 -23.33 2.02 6.58
N ALA A 191 -23.49 2.24 7.89
CA ALA A 191 -22.49 1.86 8.88
C ALA A 191 -22.43 0.33 9.05
N VAL A 192 -21.24 -0.25 8.93
CA VAL A 192 -20.98 -1.67 9.15
C VAL A 192 -19.82 -1.82 10.12
N GLU A 193 -20.08 -2.34 11.33
CA GLU A 193 -19.01 -2.68 12.28
C GLU A 193 -18.10 -3.75 11.68
N VAL A 194 -16.80 -3.61 11.87
CA VAL A 194 -15.82 -4.56 11.36
C VAL A 194 -14.85 -5.04 12.43
N ARG A 195 -14.40 -6.27 12.28
CA ARG A 195 -13.37 -6.91 13.11
C ARG A 195 -12.13 -7.18 12.29
N ALA A 196 -10.97 -7.12 12.95
CA ALA A 196 -9.68 -7.32 12.31
C ALA A 196 -9.11 -8.71 12.59
N GLU A 197 -8.53 -9.30 11.55
CA GLU A 197 -7.79 -10.55 11.66
C GLU A 197 -6.47 -10.45 10.88
N TRP A 198 -5.38 -10.94 11.46
CA TRP A 198 -4.08 -10.93 10.78
C TRP A 198 -4.08 -11.83 9.55
N ARG A 199 -3.44 -11.34 8.49
CA ARG A 199 -3.24 -12.05 7.23
C ARG A 199 -1.84 -11.80 6.69
N LEU A 200 -1.27 -12.83 6.08
CA LEU A 200 -0.13 -12.65 5.20
C LEU A 200 -0.61 -12.04 3.87
N SER A 201 0.21 -11.18 3.29
CA SER A 201 0.02 -10.64 1.95
C SER A 201 1.32 -10.82 1.15
N ALA A 202 1.17 -10.99 -0.15
CA ALA A 202 2.27 -11.15 -1.09
C ALA A 202 2.14 -10.13 -2.23
N PRO A 203 3.26 -9.75 -2.87
CA PRO A 203 3.22 -8.87 -4.03
C PRO A 203 2.47 -9.52 -5.19
N SER A 204 1.88 -8.69 -6.04
CA SER A 204 1.37 -9.09 -7.35
C SER A 204 2.45 -8.93 -8.42
N TYR A 205 2.15 -9.37 -9.65
CA TYR A 205 3.05 -9.18 -10.80
C TYR A 205 3.28 -7.71 -11.16
N GLN A 206 2.47 -6.79 -10.65
CA GLN A 206 2.57 -5.35 -10.88
C GLN A 206 3.45 -4.65 -9.86
N ASP A 207 3.83 -5.35 -8.78
CA ASP A 207 4.81 -4.85 -7.82
C ASP A 207 6.21 -5.04 -8.39
N ARG A 208 6.88 -3.90 -8.64
CA ARG A 208 8.27 -3.88 -9.14
C ARG A 208 9.21 -4.65 -8.23
N GLU A 209 8.92 -4.70 -6.92
CA GLU A 209 9.72 -5.47 -5.98
C GLU A 209 9.77 -6.96 -6.31
N LEU A 210 8.68 -7.55 -6.82
CA LEU A 210 8.67 -8.95 -7.26
C LEU A 210 9.37 -9.10 -8.61
N GLU A 211 9.07 -8.22 -9.56
CA GLU A 211 9.73 -8.17 -10.88
C GLU A 211 11.26 -8.07 -10.75
N ASN A 212 11.75 -7.22 -9.85
CA ASN A 212 13.18 -7.00 -9.60
C ASN A 212 13.91 -8.24 -9.05
N VAL A 213 13.19 -9.22 -8.48
CA VAL A 213 13.79 -10.50 -8.07
C VAL A 213 14.10 -11.39 -9.28
N PHE A 214 13.35 -11.21 -10.38
CA PHE A 214 13.47 -12.00 -11.61
C PHE A 214 13.69 -11.09 -12.84
N PRO A 215 14.80 -10.32 -12.89
CA PRO A 215 15.02 -9.30 -13.92
C PRO A 215 15.15 -9.88 -15.34
N ASP A 216 15.54 -11.15 -15.45
CA ASP A 216 15.76 -11.83 -16.72
C ASP A 216 14.57 -12.69 -17.17
N ASP A 217 13.56 -12.88 -16.30
CA ASP A 217 12.41 -13.76 -16.58
C ASP A 217 11.14 -13.30 -15.84
N PHE A 218 10.40 -12.38 -16.46
CA PHE A 218 9.16 -11.86 -15.91
C PHE A 218 8.04 -12.91 -15.80
N MET A 219 8.12 -14.03 -16.55
CA MET A 219 7.10 -15.08 -16.50
C MET A 219 7.12 -15.78 -15.15
N ILE A 220 8.29 -15.91 -14.52
CA ILE A 220 8.41 -16.45 -13.17
C ILE A 220 7.67 -15.55 -12.17
N ALA A 221 7.84 -14.23 -12.25
CA ALA A 221 7.16 -13.28 -11.36
C ALA A 221 5.63 -13.34 -11.56
N LEU A 222 5.17 -13.41 -12.81
CA LEU A 222 3.75 -13.51 -13.12
C LEU A 222 3.11 -14.78 -12.57
N ASP A 223 3.74 -15.93 -12.82
CA ASP A 223 3.22 -17.21 -12.36
C ASP A 223 3.26 -17.31 -10.83
N LEU A 224 4.32 -16.82 -10.20
CA LEU A 224 4.44 -16.83 -8.75
C LEU A 224 3.38 -15.94 -8.09
N ALA A 225 3.08 -14.77 -8.69
CA ALA A 225 1.96 -13.95 -8.26
C ALA A 225 0.61 -14.64 -8.46
N ALA A 226 0.45 -15.46 -9.50
CA ALA A 226 -0.75 -16.27 -9.68
C ALA A 226 -0.89 -17.34 -8.58
N ASP A 227 0.17 -18.10 -8.30
CA ASP A 227 0.18 -19.08 -7.21
C ASP A 227 -0.10 -18.43 -5.84
N PHE A 228 0.41 -17.22 -5.60
CA PHE A 228 0.11 -16.48 -4.37
C PHE A 228 -1.38 -16.17 -4.23
N ARG A 229 -2.07 -15.78 -5.31
CA ARG A 229 -3.52 -15.55 -5.28
C ARG A 229 -4.31 -16.83 -5.01
N ASP A 230 -3.82 -17.98 -5.47
CA ASP A 230 -4.47 -19.27 -5.22
C ASP A 230 -4.30 -19.75 -3.77
N HIS A 231 -3.27 -19.26 -3.08
CA HIS A 231 -2.92 -19.70 -1.72
C HIS A 231 -3.15 -18.65 -0.62
N LEU A 232 -3.41 -17.39 -0.97
CA LEU A 232 -3.64 -16.31 -0.02
C LEU A 232 -5.04 -15.71 -0.22
N ALA A 233 -5.70 -15.43 0.90
CA ALA A 233 -6.99 -14.77 0.88
C ALA A 233 -6.85 -13.31 0.40
N ALA A 234 -7.74 -12.90 -0.50
CA ALA A 234 -7.99 -11.51 -0.89
C ALA A 234 -9.27 -11.01 -0.18
N PRO A 235 -9.17 -10.44 1.03
CA PRO A 235 -10.33 -9.95 1.76
C PRO A 235 -10.90 -8.72 1.06
N GLY A 236 -12.21 -8.50 1.21
CA GLY A 236 -12.87 -7.32 0.65
C GLY A 236 -12.36 -5.99 1.25
N VAL A 237 -11.76 -6.02 2.45
CA VAL A 237 -11.10 -4.86 3.06
C VAL A 237 -9.78 -5.29 3.68
N ARG A 238 -8.70 -4.58 3.33
CA ARG A 238 -7.35 -4.85 3.84
C ARG A 238 -6.68 -3.59 4.38
N VAL A 239 -6.07 -3.69 5.55
CA VAL A 239 -5.17 -2.67 6.12
C VAL A 239 -3.73 -3.15 5.98
N LEU A 240 -2.86 -2.28 5.44
CA LEU A 240 -1.45 -2.57 5.11
C LEU A 240 -1.29 -3.75 4.12
N GLY A 241 -0.09 -4.32 4.04
CA GLY A 241 0.24 -5.43 3.14
C GLY A 241 0.63 -5.00 1.72
N TRP A 242 0.15 -5.77 0.76
CA TRP A 242 0.23 -5.52 -0.69
C TRP A 242 -1.15 -5.23 -1.27
N CYS A 243 -1.18 -4.57 -2.42
CA CYS A 243 -2.43 -4.29 -3.12
C CYS A 243 -2.89 -5.53 -3.88
N ASP A 244 -4.08 -6.01 -3.57
CA ASP A 244 -4.62 -7.27 -4.13
C ASP A 244 -5.03 -7.09 -5.61
N THR A 245 -5.31 -5.86 -6.04
CA THR A 245 -5.73 -5.53 -7.42
C THR A 245 -4.95 -4.35 -8.01
N ASP A 246 -5.29 -3.94 -9.24
CA ASP A 246 -4.66 -2.80 -9.91
C ASP A 246 -5.48 -1.52 -9.75
N THR A 247 -5.24 -0.83 -8.65
CA THR A 247 -5.86 0.47 -8.37
C THR A 247 -5.00 1.65 -8.83
N GLY A 248 -3.91 1.40 -9.57
CA GLY A 248 -2.86 2.39 -9.78
C GLY A 248 -1.98 2.53 -8.54
N ARG A 249 -0.67 2.27 -8.70
CA ARG A 249 0.30 2.14 -7.60
C ARG A 249 1.26 3.34 -7.61
N PRO A 250 1.09 4.34 -6.74
CA PRO A 250 2.01 5.47 -6.70
C PRO A 250 3.42 5.02 -6.33
N ALA A 251 4.42 5.39 -7.14
CA ALA A 251 5.79 4.98 -6.91
C ALA A 251 6.29 5.35 -5.50
N GLY A 252 6.98 4.42 -4.84
CA GLY A 252 7.51 4.61 -3.48
C GLY A 252 6.44 4.66 -2.38
N HIS A 253 5.18 4.38 -2.70
CA HIS A 253 4.12 4.26 -1.70
C HIS A 253 3.82 2.79 -1.43
N ARG A 254 3.25 2.54 -0.25
CA ARG A 254 2.70 1.27 0.16
C ARG A 254 1.20 1.39 0.42
N PRO A 255 0.44 0.31 0.31
CA PRO A 255 -0.97 0.29 0.67
C PRO A 255 -1.15 0.60 2.16
N LEU A 256 -2.09 1.48 2.45
CA LEU A 256 -2.57 1.81 3.79
C LEU A 256 -3.91 1.12 4.07
N LEU A 257 -4.87 1.28 3.16
CA LEU A 257 -6.20 0.69 3.22
C LEU A 257 -6.68 0.34 1.81
N GLN A 258 -7.40 -0.77 1.65
CA GLN A 258 -8.05 -1.19 0.42
C GLN A 258 -9.49 -1.58 0.76
N ILE A 259 -10.44 -1.17 -0.07
CA ILE A 259 -11.87 -1.45 0.10
C ILE A 259 -12.45 -1.80 -1.26
N GLY A 260 -12.76 -3.08 -1.45
CA GLY A 260 -13.53 -3.55 -2.60
C GLY A 260 -14.97 -3.06 -2.52
N SER A 261 -15.59 -2.79 -3.67
CA SER A 261 -16.96 -2.26 -3.78
C SER A 261 -17.99 -3.13 -3.05
N ARG A 262 -17.78 -4.45 -3.03
CA ARG A 262 -18.66 -5.40 -2.33
C ARG A 262 -18.57 -5.34 -0.80
N ALA A 263 -17.58 -4.66 -0.24
CA ALA A 263 -17.43 -4.51 1.20
C ALA A 263 -18.35 -3.42 1.78
N LEU A 264 -18.81 -2.51 0.94
CA LEU A 264 -19.71 -1.42 1.31
C LEU A 264 -21.03 -1.58 0.57
N ALA A 265 -22.15 -1.26 1.23
CA ALA A 265 -23.45 -1.19 0.59
C ALA A 265 -23.63 0.15 -0.16
N VAL A 266 -22.68 0.44 -1.06
CA VAL A 266 -22.64 1.65 -1.88
C VAL A 266 -22.35 1.26 -3.32
N ASP A 267 -23.02 1.93 -4.25
CA ASP A 267 -22.77 1.78 -5.68
C ASP A 267 -21.74 2.82 -6.11
N TRP A 268 -20.55 2.37 -6.50
CA TRP A 268 -19.50 3.20 -7.09
C TRP A 268 -19.48 3.12 -8.62
N GLY A 269 -20.58 2.64 -9.23
CA GLY A 269 -20.66 2.38 -10.66
C GLY A 269 -19.68 1.30 -11.08
N GLU A 270 -18.83 1.62 -12.06
CA GLU A 270 -17.81 0.70 -12.56
C GLU A 270 -16.62 0.54 -11.60
N CYS A 271 -16.50 1.36 -10.56
CA CYS A 271 -15.40 1.23 -9.61
C CYS A 271 -15.60 0.02 -8.68
N VAL A 272 -14.62 -0.90 -8.70
CA VAL A 272 -14.66 -2.16 -7.95
C VAL A 272 -13.72 -2.22 -6.76
N ASN A 273 -12.75 -1.30 -6.67
CA ASN A 273 -11.85 -1.20 -5.53
C ASN A 273 -11.33 0.23 -5.37
N VAL A 274 -11.27 0.70 -4.13
CA VAL A 274 -10.62 1.95 -3.74
C VAL A 274 -9.49 1.64 -2.77
N SER A 275 -8.32 2.22 -3.01
CA SER A 275 -7.13 2.01 -2.20
C SER A 275 -6.50 3.32 -1.79
N PHE A 276 -5.92 3.35 -0.60
CA PHE A 276 -5.19 4.48 -0.02
C PHE A 276 -3.72 4.08 0.10
N TRP A 277 -2.83 5.00 -0.22
CA TRP A 277 -1.40 4.79 -0.39
C TRP A 277 -0.63 5.85 0.38
N ILE A 278 0.43 5.46 1.07
CA ILE A 278 1.29 6.36 1.86
C ILE A 278 2.77 5.98 1.66
N THR A 279 3.69 6.93 1.76
CA THR A 279 5.13 6.60 1.77
C THR A 279 5.54 6.06 3.14
N ASP A 280 6.63 5.28 3.22
CA ASP A 280 7.15 4.84 4.52
C ASP A 280 7.61 6.03 5.39
N GLU A 281 8.14 7.09 4.78
CA GLU A 281 8.54 8.33 5.49
C GLU A 281 7.33 9.02 6.12
N ASP A 282 6.26 9.23 5.36
CA ASP A 282 5.04 9.88 5.84
C ASP A 282 4.33 9.03 6.89
N LEU A 283 4.31 7.71 6.71
CA LEU A 283 3.75 6.78 7.69
C LEU A 283 4.51 6.85 9.01
N ALA A 284 5.84 6.79 8.97
CA ALA A 284 6.68 6.90 10.16
C ALA A 284 6.53 8.27 10.87
N ALA A 285 6.31 9.34 10.10
CA ALA A 285 6.09 10.69 10.62
C ALA A 285 4.62 10.98 11.00
N GLY A 286 3.69 10.06 10.77
CA GLY A 286 2.26 10.27 11.01
C GLY A 286 1.61 11.32 10.11
N ARG A 287 2.19 11.61 8.93
CA ARG A 287 1.73 12.63 7.97
C ARG A 287 0.65 12.08 7.03
N PHE A 288 -0.53 11.81 7.58
CA PHE A 288 -1.67 11.27 6.82
C PHE A 288 -2.28 12.25 5.80
N ASP A 289 -1.89 13.53 5.83
CA ASP A 289 -2.26 14.54 4.82
C ASP A 289 -1.61 14.29 3.44
N ARG A 290 -0.61 13.40 3.38
CA ARG A 290 0.11 13.02 2.15
C ARG A 290 -0.37 11.73 1.51
N VAL A 291 -1.42 11.12 2.07
CA VAL A 291 -2.04 9.93 1.49
C VAL A 291 -2.57 10.24 0.10
N ARG A 292 -2.41 9.27 -0.79
CA ARG A 292 -3.01 9.26 -2.13
C ARG A 292 -4.02 8.14 -2.24
N HIS A 293 -4.99 8.27 -3.15
CA HIS A 293 -5.83 7.14 -3.52
C HIS A 293 -5.51 6.58 -4.89
N GLY A 294 -6.02 5.39 -5.14
CA GLY A 294 -6.11 4.75 -6.44
C GLY A 294 -7.40 3.93 -6.52
N PHE A 295 -7.91 3.71 -7.72
CA PHE A 295 -9.13 2.94 -7.93
C PHE A 295 -9.02 2.00 -9.13
N GLU A 296 -9.75 0.91 -9.06
CA GLU A 296 -9.88 -0.10 -10.11
C GLU A 296 -11.30 -0.04 -10.67
N VAL A 297 -11.41 -0.16 -12.00
CA VAL A 297 -12.69 -0.19 -12.72
C VAL A 297 -12.91 -1.55 -13.39
N ALA A 298 -14.17 -2.00 -13.44
CA ALA A 298 -14.59 -3.27 -14.05
C ALA A 298 -14.45 -3.32 -15.58
#